data_AF-A0A955VUK5-F1
#
_entry.id   AF-A0A955VUK5-F1
#
_cell.length_a   1.000
_cell.length_b   1.000
_cell.length_c   1.000
_cell.angle_alpha   90.00
_cell.angle_beta   90.00
_cell.angle_gamma   90.00
#
_symmetry.space_group_name_H-M   'P 1'
#
loop_
_entity.id
_entity.type
_entity.pdbx_description
1 polymer ?
#
loop_
_entity_poly.entity_id
_entity_poly.type
_entity_poly.pdbx_seq_one_letter_code
_entity_poly.pdbx_strand_id
1 'polypeptide(L)'
;MSPRVLALSALAALAPLPAVADTPPDPTGFEAEAYGSLLGRFPDQTAEAFLAALPDPGFLADPGLDPAKADHFTAIQQAFGLAEPHLARLKQDGFVAFDGGQRYSMASIYQHLYMKDLPVLVTTDSLLHALHVSFDQVLMRLESQVFTPILRDVLMKARDAVVAEAGSPPAPAALDAELYLTVALNLLRGAGGPEGEPYFGGWNGKIQVVSALGQDDAALAVLMRVRALELEQAPATSLYGGLRAV
;
A
#
# COMPACT_ATOMS: atom_id res chain seq x y z
N MET A 1 53.69 -25.55 4.20
CA MET A 1 53.56 -24.52 5.25
C MET A 1 52.54 -23.51 4.78
N SER A 2 51.51 -23.30 5.59
CA SER A 2 50.26 -22.64 5.25
C SER A 2 50.40 -21.10 5.23
N PRO A 3 49.96 -20.40 4.17
CA PRO A 3 49.66 -18.98 4.24
C PRO A 3 48.20 -18.81 4.67
N ARG A 4 48.00 -18.37 5.91
CA ARG A 4 46.72 -17.90 6.43
C ARG A 4 46.47 -16.48 5.90
N VAL A 5 45.53 -16.32 4.98
CA VAL A 5 44.97 -15.02 4.63
C VAL A 5 43.61 -14.90 5.31
N LEU A 6 43.53 -13.95 6.24
CA LEU A 6 42.31 -13.52 6.90
C LEU A 6 41.38 -12.88 5.85
N ALA A 7 40.15 -13.40 5.76
CA ALA A 7 39.08 -12.72 5.05
C ALA A 7 38.66 -11.49 5.86
N LEU A 8 38.89 -10.32 5.28
CA LEU A 8 38.39 -9.03 5.76
C LEU A 8 36.92 -8.93 5.34
N SER A 9 36.01 -9.22 6.25
CA SER A 9 34.58 -8.99 6.08
C SER A 9 34.33 -7.48 6.03
N ALA A 10 34.02 -6.95 4.85
CA ALA A 10 33.42 -5.62 4.73
C ALA A 10 31.99 -5.71 5.26
N LEU A 11 31.86 -5.52 6.58
CA LEU A 11 30.58 -5.25 7.22
C LEU A 11 30.11 -3.90 6.66
N ALA A 12 29.07 -3.90 5.85
CA ALA A 12 28.31 -2.69 5.59
C ALA A 12 27.75 -2.25 6.96
N ALA A 13 28.36 -1.22 7.54
CA ALA A 13 27.82 -0.55 8.70
C ALA A 13 26.47 0.03 8.27
N LEU A 14 25.38 -0.67 8.61
CA LEU A 14 24.06 -0.04 8.67
C LEU A 14 24.17 0.95 9.83
N ALA A 15 24.37 2.22 9.50
CA ALA A 15 24.25 3.28 10.47
C ALA A 15 22.89 3.13 11.18
N PRO A 16 22.82 3.30 12.51
CA PRO A 16 21.54 3.28 13.20
C PRO A 16 20.60 4.29 12.53
N LEU A 17 19.37 3.85 12.23
CA LEU A 17 18.29 4.77 11.86
C LEU A 17 18.19 5.81 12.98
N PRO A 18 18.13 7.11 12.65
CA PRO A 18 18.05 8.14 13.66
C PRO A 18 16.80 7.92 14.51
N ALA A 19 16.91 8.23 15.81
CA ALA A 19 15.77 8.24 16.71
C ALA A 19 14.64 9.07 16.08
N VAL A 20 13.44 8.50 15.98
CA VAL A 20 12.24 9.30 15.72
C VAL A 20 12.08 10.21 16.93
N ALA A 21 12.36 11.49 16.72
CA ALA A 21 12.24 12.50 17.76
C ALA A 21 10.77 12.66 18.17
N ASP A 22 10.50 13.03 19.43
CA ASP A 22 9.19 13.56 19.88
C ASP A 22 8.80 14.88 19.18
N THR A 23 9.60 15.30 18.19
CA THR A 23 9.42 16.49 17.37
C THR A 23 8.98 16.03 15.97
N PRO A 24 7.95 16.66 15.36
CA PRO A 24 7.55 16.35 14.00
C PRO A 24 8.77 16.35 13.06
N PRO A 25 8.81 15.46 12.06
CA PRO A 25 9.98 15.29 11.20
C PRO A 25 10.42 16.63 10.63
N ASP A 26 11.71 16.95 10.77
CA ASP A 26 12.29 18.19 10.27
C ASP A 26 12.04 18.26 8.76
N PRO A 27 11.19 19.18 8.27
CA PRO A 27 10.81 19.16 6.88
C PRO A 27 12.01 19.59 6.06
N THR A 28 12.39 18.82 5.03
CA THR A 28 13.62 19.10 4.30
C THR A 28 13.41 20.24 3.30
N GLY A 29 14.12 21.37 3.45
CA GLY A 29 14.16 22.46 2.47
C GLY A 29 13.09 23.55 2.68
N PHE A 30 12.39 23.98 1.61
CA PHE A 30 11.34 25.03 1.63
C PHE A 30 10.23 24.73 2.66
N GLU A 31 9.99 23.45 2.92
CA GLU A 31 8.99 22.96 3.86
C GLU A 31 9.38 23.26 5.32
N ALA A 32 10.69 23.33 5.65
CA ALA A 32 11.19 23.54 7.02
C ALA A 32 10.77 24.91 7.54
N GLU A 33 11.01 25.93 6.72
CA GLU A 33 10.77 27.33 7.05
C GLU A 33 9.27 27.64 7.08
N ALA A 34 8.51 27.06 6.14
CA ALA A 34 7.06 27.16 6.09
C ALA A 34 6.41 26.45 7.29
N TYR A 35 6.86 25.26 7.65
CA TYR A 35 6.34 24.49 8.77
C TYR A 35 6.71 25.10 10.13
N GLY A 36 7.95 25.56 10.31
CA GLY A 36 8.38 26.27 11.51
C GLY A 36 7.59 27.56 11.75
N SER A 37 7.29 28.30 10.68
CA SER A 37 6.42 29.48 10.73
C SER A 37 4.98 29.12 11.11
N LEU A 38 4.46 27.96 10.66
CA LEU A 38 3.14 27.47 11.03
C LEU A 38 3.07 27.00 12.48
N LEU A 39 4.08 26.25 12.96
CA LEU A 39 4.17 25.82 14.36
C LEU A 39 4.29 27.00 15.32
N GLY A 40 5.09 28.01 14.98
CA GLY A 40 5.19 29.24 15.78
C GLY A 40 3.89 30.05 15.81
N ARG A 41 3.07 29.96 14.75
CA ARG A 41 1.76 30.62 14.66
C ARG A 41 0.66 29.90 15.44
N PHE A 42 0.76 28.57 15.61
CA PHE A 42 -0.23 27.74 16.28
C PHE A 42 0.41 26.77 17.30
N PRO A 43 0.94 27.26 18.44
CA PRO A 43 1.60 26.41 19.44
C PRO A 43 0.58 25.59 20.25
N ASP A 44 0.76 24.26 20.33
CA ASP A 44 0.03 23.28 21.18
C ASP A 44 -1.44 23.60 21.48
N GLN A 45 -2.19 24.04 20.46
CA GLN A 45 -3.61 24.37 20.59
C GLN A 45 -4.47 23.10 20.48
N THR A 46 -5.61 23.09 21.16
CA THR A 46 -6.63 22.07 20.88
C THR A 46 -7.20 22.28 19.48
N ALA A 47 -7.77 21.22 18.88
CA ALA A 47 -8.33 21.28 17.53
C ALA A 47 -9.40 22.38 17.40
N GLU A 48 -10.21 22.59 18.45
CA GLU A 48 -11.24 23.62 18.48
C GLU A 48 -10.65 25.04 18.51
N ALA A 49 -9.58 25.25 19.29
CA ALA A 49 -8.89 26.55 19.35
C ALA A 49 -8.17 26.88 18.03
N PHE A 50 -7.58 25.87 17.39
CA PHE A 50 -6.96 26.00 16.08
C PHE A 50 -7.98 26.41 15.00
N LEU A 51 -9.13 25.71 14.94
CA LEU A 51 -10.20 26.04 14.00
C LEU A 51 -10.78 27.44 14.24
N ALA A 52 -10.90 27.87 15.50
CA ALA A 52 -11.36 29.21 15.84
C ALA A 52 -10.34 30.32 15.50
N ALA A 53 -9.05 29.99 15.41
CA ALA A 53 -7.98 30.93 15.06
C ALA A 53 -7.78 31.09 13.54
N LEU A 54 -8.37 30.19 12.73
CA LEU A 54 -8.39 30.33 11.28
C LEU A 54 -9.41 31.40 10.87
N PRO A 55 -9.12 32.20 9.83
CA PRO A 55 -10.14 33.10 9.28
C PRO A 55 -11.34 32.27 8.85
N ASP A 56 -12.54 32.72 9.21
CA ASP A 56 -13.79 32.12 8.73
C ASP A 56 -13.72 32.09 7.20
N PRO A 57 -13.76 30.90 6.57
CA PRO A 57 -13.69 30.79 5.12
C PRO A 57 -14.85 31.50 4.41
N GLY A 58 -15.85 32.01 5.14
CA GLY A 58 -16.89 32.86 4.58
C GLY A 58 -17.74 32.05 3.62
N PHE A 59 -18.49 31.09 4.15
CA PHE A 59 -19.34 30.26 3.33
C PHE A 59 -20.43 31.10 2.65
N LEU A 60 -20.57 30.92 1.34
CA LEU A 60 -21.67 31.51 0.61
C LEU A 60 -22.98 30.85 1.05
N ALA A 61 -23.98 31.67 1.37
CA ALA A 61 -25.31 31.17 1.75
C ALA A 61 -26.09 30.59 0.55
N ASP A 62 -25.66 30.92 -0.67
CA ASP A 62 -26.25 30.48 -1.93
C ASP A 62 -25.13 30.41 -3.00
N PRO A 63 -25.14 29.41 -3.88
CA PRO A 63 -24.18 29.30 -4.99
C PRO A 63 -24.22 30.48 -5.97
N GLY A 64 -25.26 31.34 -5.96
CA GLY A 64 -25.36 32.51 -6.83
C GLY A 64 -25.57 32.17 -8.31
N LEU A 65 -25.78 30.90 -8.64
CA LEU A 65 -26.02 30.35 -9.96
C LEU A 65 -27.42 29.74 -9.98
N ASP A 66 -28.17 29.98 -11.07
CA ASP A 66 -29.42 29.26 -11.35
C ASP A 66 -29.15 28.17 -12.40
N PRO A 67 -29.05 26.88 -12.00
CA PRO A 67 -28.76 25.77 -12.90
C PRO A 67 -29.78 25.64 -14.03
N ALA A 68 -31.03 26.05 -13.81
CA ALA A 68 -32.10 25.95 -14.79
C ALA A 68 -31.93 26.92 -15.97
N LYS A 69 -31.06 27.93 -15.84
CA LYS A 69 -30.72 28.88 -16.91
C LYS A 69 -29.51 28.45 -17.73
N ALA A 70 -28.85 27.35 -17.37
CA ALA A 70 -27.69 26.86 -18.10
C ALA A 70 -28.11 26.33 -19.48
N ASP A 71 -27.23 26.54 -20.47
CA ASP A 71 -27.40 25.94 -21.79
C ASP A 71 -27.47 24.41 -21.67
N HIS A 72 -28.35 23.79 -22.46
CA HIS A 72 -28.57 22.33 -22.49
C HIS A 72 -29.15 21.71 -21.21
N PHE A 73 -29.61 22.50 -20.22
CA PHE A 73 -30.20 21.99 -18.98
C PHE A 73 -31.36 21.01 -19.22
N THR A 74 -32.28 21.33 -20.14
CA THR A 74 -33.42 20.46 -20.48
C THR A 74 -32.97 19.10 -21.01
N ALA A 75 -31.90 19.04 -21.81
CA ALA A 75 -31.37 17.78 -22.34
C ALA A 75 -30.77 16.92 -21.22
N ILE A 76 -30.05 17.54 -20.29
CA ILE A 76 -29.48 16.86 -19.11
C ILE A 76 -30.61 16.33 -18.22
N GLN A 77 -31.62 17.15 -17.93
CA GLN A 77 -32.77 16.76 -17.12
C GLN A 77 -33.49 15.53 -17.69
N GLN A 78 -33.73 15.51 -19.00
CA GLN A 78 -34.37 14.39 -19.69
C GLN A 78 -33.48 13.15 -19.73
N ALA A 79 -32.19 13.31 -20.03
CA ALA A 79 -31.26 12.19 -20.18
C ALA A 79 -30.99 11.44 -18.88
N PHE A 80 -31.06 12.13 -17.74
CA PHE A 80 -30.84 11.56 -16.41
C PHE A 80 -32.12 11.40 -15.58
N GLY A 81 -33.29 11.77 -16.13
CA GLY A 81 -34.57 11.62 -15.43
C GLY A 81 -34.62 12.38 -14.11
N LEU A 82 -34.07 13.60 -14.06
CA LEU A 82 -34.02 14.39 -12.83
C LEU A 82 -35.43 14.83 -12.42
N ALA A 83 -35.99 14.14 -11.41
CA ALA A 83 -37.27 14.47 -10.79
C ALA A 83 -37.20 15.75 -9.94
N GLU A 84 -38.37 16.33 -9.62
CA GLU A 84 -38.52 17.50 -8.73
C GLU A 84 -37.63 17.54 -7.48
N PRO A 85 -37.50 16.46 -6.67
CA PRO A 85 -36.61 16.50 -5.51
C PRO A 85 -35.13 16.74 -5.88
N HIS A 86 -34.68 16.24 -7.04
CA HIS A 86 -33.32 16.49 -7.52
C HIS A 86 -33.14 17.95 -7.96
N LEU A 87 -34.16 18.53 -8.60
CA LEU A 87 -34.13 19.92 -9.06
C LEU A 87 -34.13 20.89 -7.88
N ALA A 88 -34.93 20.61 -6.85
CA ALA A 88 -34.94 21.39 -5.62
C ALA A 88 -33.56 21.39 -4.96
N ARG A 89 -32.91 20.22 -4.88
CA ARG A 89 -31.55 20.07 -4.34
C ARG A 89 -30.52 20.82 -5.17
N LEU A 90 -30.58 20.66 -6.49
CA LEU A 90 -29.68 21.32 -7.43
C LEU A 90 -29.77 22.85 -7.33
N LYS A 91 -30.97 23.39 -7.11
CA LYS A 91 -31.19 24.83 -6.91
C LYS A 91 -30.66 25.34 -5.56
N GLN A 92 -30.78 24.54 -4.51
CA GLN A 92 -30.34 24.91 -3.17
C GLN A 92 -28.83 24.78 -3.00
N ASP A 93 -28.26 23.65 -3.43
CA ASP A 93 -26.89 23.25 -3.13
C ASP A 93 -25.93 23.51 -4.32
N GLY A 94 -26.47 23.82 -5.51
CA GLY A 94 -25.68 23.99 -6.74
C GLY A 94 -25.21 22.67 -7.38
N PHE A 95 -25.44 21.54 -6.72
CA PHE A 95 -25.19 20.20 -7.25
C PHE A 95 -26.26 19.22 -6.74
N VAL A 96 -26.37 18.06 -7.41
CA VAL A 96 -27.21 16.96 -6.93
C VAL A 96 -26.51 15.63 -7.21
N ALA A 97 -26.46 14.78 -6.18
CA ALA A 97 -26.10 13.38 -6.36
C ALA A 97 -27.36 12.60 -6.72
N PHE A 98 -27.32 11.84 -7.80
CA PHE A 98 -28.39 10.92 -8.18
C PHE A 98 -27.79 9.54 -8.42
N ASP A 99 -28.53 8.50 -8.05
CA ASP A 99 -28.17 7.13 -8.37
C ASP A 99 -28.88 6.73 -9.67
N GLY A 100 -28.10 6.56 -10.74
CA GLY A 100 -28.59 6.12 -12.04
C GLY A 100 -28.87 4.60 -12.12
N GLY A 101 -28.77 3.87 -11.00
CA GLY A 101 -28.99 2.42 -10.93
C GLY A 101 -27.86 1.59 -11.55
N GLN A 102 -26.78 2.23 -11.98
CA GLN A 102 -25.62 1.61 -12.61
C GLN A 102 -24.35 2.04 -11.89
N ARG A 103 -23.48 1.08 -11.59
CA ARG A 103 -22.15 1.36 -11.04
C ARG A 103 -21.23 1.78 -12.17
N TYR A 104 -21.20 3.09 -12.42
CA TYR A 104 -20.35 3.65 -13.46
C TYR A 104 -18.92 3.88 -12.94
N SER A 105 -17.92 3.50 -13.73
CA SER A 105 -16.59 4.11 -13.66
C SER A 105 -16.62 5.51 -14.29
N MET A 106 -15.65 6.37 -13.95
CA MET A 106 -15.53 7.70 -14.61
C MET A 106 -15.53 7.57 -16.14
N ALA A 107 -14.78 6.61 -16.68
CA ALA A 107 -14.74 6.33 -18.12
C ALA A 107 -16.13 6.01 -18.70
N SER A 108 -16.92 5.20 -18.00
CA SER A 108 -18.27 4.84 -18.46
C SER A 108 -19.26 6.00 -18.40
N ILE A 109 -19.16 6.93 -17.44
CA ILE A 109 -19.96 8.15 -17.41
C ILE A 109 -19.59 9.05 -18.59
N TYR A 110 -18.30 9.25 -18.87
CA TYR A 110 -17.88 10.06 -20.01
C TYR A 110 -18.34 9.48 -21.34
N GLN A 111 -18.23 8.16 -21.50
CA GLN A 111 -18.77 7.48 -22.67
C GLN A 111 -20.28 7.65 -22.78
N HIS A 112 -21.03 7.50 -21.69
CA HIS A 112 -22.48 7.64 -21.69
C HIS A 112 -22.93 9.06 -22.05
N LEU A 113 -22.26 10.08 -21.52
CA LEU A 113 -22.51 11.47 -21.86
C LEU A 113 -22.22 11.74 -23.34
N TYR A 114 -21.08 11.24 -23.84
CA TYR A 114 -20.70 11.35 -25.25
C TYR A 114 -21.73 10.68 -26.18
N MET A 115 -22.18 9.47 -25.85
CA MET A 115 -23.16 8.73 -26.65
C MET A 115 -24.56 9.36 -26.65
N LYS A 116 -24.84 10.26 -25.69
CA LYS A 116 -26.10 11.02 -25.61
C LYS A 116 -25.98 12.45 -26.16
N ASP A 117 -24.85 12.78 -26.79
CA ASP A 117 -24.55 14.14 -27.28
C ASP A 117 -24.72 15.23 -26.21
N LEU A 118 -24.41 14.91 -24.96
CA LEU A 118 -24.49 15.84 -23.83
C LEU A 118 -23.16 16.56 -23.62
N PRO A 119 -23.18 17.82 -23.14
CA PRO A 119 -21.96 18.54 -22.82
C PRO A 119 -21.17 17.81 -21.74
N VAL A 120 -19.87 17.60 -22.00
CA VAL A 120 -18.93 16.95 -21.08
C VAL A 120 -17.86 17.93 -20.64
N LEU A 121 -17.67 18.02 -19.32
CA LEU A 121 -16.51 18.66 -18.72
C LEU A 121 -15.55 17.58 -18.25
N VAL A 122 -14.39 17.49 -18.89
CA VAL A 122 -13.28 16.63 -18.43
C VAL A 122 -12.39 17.47 -17.54
N THR A 123 -12.30 17.11 -16.26
CA THR A 123 -11.44 17.79 -15.30
C THR A 123 -10.05 17.15 -15.26
N THR A 124 -9.07 17.88 -14.73
CA THR A 124 -7.72 17.34 -14.51
C THR A 124 -7.74 16.14 -13.59
N ASP A 125 -8.56 16.14 -12.55
CA ASP A 125 -8.69 15.03 -11.59
C ASP A 125 -9.11 13.73 -12.26
N SER A 126 -10.00 13.79 -13.26
CA SER A 126 -10.42 12.59 -14.00
C SER A 126 -9.29 12.01 -14.86
N LEU A 127 -8.44 12.87 -15.43
CA LEU A 127 -7.23 12.44 -16.14
C LEU A 127 -6.20 11.85 -15.17
N LEU A 128 -5.96 12.49 -14.03
CA LEU A 128 -5.05 12.00 -12.99
C LEU A 128 -5.52 10.65 -12.43
N HIS A 129 -6.82 10.49 -12.19
CA HIS A 129 -7.38 9.21 -11.77
C HIS A 129 -7.13 8.11 -12.81
N ALA A 130 -7.38 8.37 -14.09
CA ALA A 130 -7.11 7.40 -15.16
C ALA A 130 -5.61 7.04 -15.23
N LEU A 131 -4.71 8.01 -15.02
CA LEU A 131 -3.28 7.79 -14.96
C LEU A 131 -2.90 6.88 -13.78
N HIS A 132 -3.43 7.14 -12.57
CA HIS A 132 -3.19 6.31 -11.39
C HIS A 132 -3.63 4.86 -11.61
N VAL A 133 -4.86 4.65 -12.12
CA VAL A 133 -5.36 3.30 -12.41
C VAL A 133 -4.49 2.60 -13.46
N SER A 134 -4.02 3.32 -14.48
CA SER A 134 -3.11 2.76 -15.47
C SER A 134 -1.77 2.36 -14.85
N PHE A 135 -1.24 3.16 -13.93
CA PHE A 135 0.01 2.87 -13.24
C PHE A 135 -0.10 1.63 -12.36
N ASP A 136 -1.17 1.51 -11.57
CA ASP A 136 -1.44 0.33 -10.75
C ASP A 136 -1.55 -0.93 -11.62
N GLN A 137 -2.23 -0.84 -12.77
CA GLN A 137 -2.33 -1.96 -13.72
C GLN A 137 -0.98 -2.37 -14.30
N VAL A 138 -0.11 -1.41 -14.60
CA VAL A 138 1.24 -1.69 -15.08
C VAL A 138 2.06 -2.37 -13.99
N LEU A 139 2.00 -1.89 -12.74
CA LEU A 139 2.68 -2.50 -11.61
C LEU A 139 2.21 -3.94 -11.36
N MET A 140 0.89 -4.17 -11.27
CA MET A 140 0.34 -5.51 -11.10
C MET A 140 0.80 -6.47 -12.19
N ARG A 141 0.87 -6.00 -13.45
CA ARG A 141 1.38 -6.82 -14.57
C ARG A 141 2.87 -7.10 -14.43
N LEU A 142 3.68 -6.11 -14.10
CA LEU A 142 5.12 -6.30 -13.89
C LEU A 142 5.39 -7.29 -12.75
N GLU A 143 4.72 -7.13 -11.62
CA GLU A 143 4.87 -8.01 -10.45
C GLU A 143 4.46 -9.45 -10.76
N SER A 144 3.29 -9.64 -11.36
CA SER A 144 2.76 -10.99 -11.63
C SER A 144 3.41 -11.68 -12.83
N GLN A 145 3.73 -10.94 -13.90
CA GLN A 145 4.20 -11.53 -15.16
C GLN A 145 5.73 -11.50 -15.32
N VAL A 146 6.43 -10.59 -14.64
CA VAL A 146 7.87 -10.41 -14.80
C VAL A 146 8.62 -10.73 -13.50
N PHE A 147 8.33 -10.03 -12.41
CA PHE A 147 9.12 -10.17 -11.18
C PHE A 147 8.87 -11.49 -10.46
N THR A 148 7.63 -11.95 -10.35
CA THR A 148 7.32 -13.23 -9.68
C THR A 148 8.02 -14.42 -10.35
N PRO A 149 7.97 -14.60 -11.69
CA PRO A 149 8.72 -15.66 -12.37
C PRO A 149 10.24 -15.54 -12.20
N ILE A 150 10.80 -14.33 -12.32
CA ILE A 150 12.24 -14.10 -12.17
C ILE A 150 12.68 -14.45 -10.74
N LEU A 151 11.95 -13.97 -9.73
CA LEU A 151 12.26 -14.25 -8.33
C LEU A 151 12.22 -15.75 -8.04
N ARG A 152 11.19 -16.45 -8.52
CA ARG A 152 11.10 -17.91 -8.43
C ARG A 152 12.33 -18.58 -9.02
N ASP A 153 12.71 -18.20 -10.24
CA ASP A 153 13.83 -18.81 -10.95
C ASP A 153 15.17 -18.54 -10.26
N VAL A 154 15.36 -17.33 -9.71
CA VAL A 154 16.55 -16.99 -8.91
C VAL A 154 16.59 -17.83 -7.63
N LEU A 155 15.49 -17.95 -6.89
CA LEU A 155 15.41 -18.75 -5.67
C LEU A 155 15.68 -20.24 -5.95
N MET A 156 15.12 -20.79 -7.03
CA MET A 156 15.36 -22.17 -7.43
C MET A 156 16.84 -22.41 -7.77
N LYS A 157 17.44 -21.54 -8.60
CA LYS A 157 18.86 -21.65 -8.97
C LYS A 157 19.79 -21.50 -7.77
N ALA A 158 19.46 -20.58 -6.84
CA ALA A 158 20.23 -20.41 -5.60
C ALA A 158 20.16 -21.68 -4.75
N ARG A 159 18.98 -22.28 -4.61
CA ARG A 159 18.81 -23.54 -3.87
C ARG A 159 19.60 -24.67 -4.50
N ASP A 160 19.51 -24.83 -5.82
CA ASP A 160 20.23 -25.88 -6.55
C ASP A 160 21.75 -25.73 -6.38
N ALA A 161 22.27 -24.49 -6.39
CA ALA A 161 23.68 -24.22 -6.13
C ALA A 161 24.09 -24.57 -4.68
N VAL A 162 23.26 -24.23 -3.68
CA VAL A 162 23.52 -24.62 -2.28
C VAL A 162 23.56 -26.13 -2.12
N VAL A 163 22.63 -26.85 -2.75
CA VAL A 163 22.56 -28.31 -2.68
C VAL A 163 23.78 -28.96 -3.36
N ALA A 164 24.23 -28.42 -4.49
CA ALA A 164 25.40 -28.91 -5.20
C ALA A 164 26.69 -28.81 -4.37
N GLU A 165 26.82 -27.75 -3.57
CA GLU A 165 28.01 -27.46 -2.74
C GLU A 165 27.87 -27.98 -1.29
N ALA A 166 26.74 -28.58 -0.91
CA ALA A 166 26.45 -28.93 0.48
C ALA A 166 27.44 -29.95 1.07
N GLY A 167 28.00 -30.84 0.24
CA GLY A 167 28.85 -31.95 0.67
C GLY A 167 28.07 -33.08 1.37
N SER A 168 28.78 -34.09 1.86
CA SER A 168 28.19 -35.24 2.58
C SER A 168 29.04 -35.63 3.80
N PRO A 169 28.58 -35.39 5.05
CA PRO A 169 27.31 -34.77 5.40
C PRO A 169 27.26 -33.26 5.08
N PRO A 170 26.07 -32.67 4.90
CA PRO A 170 25.92 -31.23 4.69
C PRO A 170 26.49 -30.40 5.84
N ALA A 171 27.19 -29.31 5.53
CA ALA A 171 27.61 -28.34 6.54
C ALA A 171 26.38 -27.60 7.14
N PRO A 172 26.40 -27.20 8.42
CA PRO A 172 25.30 -26.47 9.05
C PRO A 172 24.85 -25.22 8.27
N ALA A 173 25.80 -24.46 7.71
CA ALA A 173 25.47 -23.29 6.91
C ALA A 173 24.71 -23.63 5.61
N ALA A 174 24.97 -24.79 5.00
CA ALA A 174 24.25 -25.24 3.81
C ALA A 174 22.81 -25.67 4.17
N LEU A 175 22.63 -26.28 5.35
CA LEU A 175 21.32 -26.59 5.89
C LEU A 175 20.51 -25.31 6.14
N ASP A 176 21.07 -24.34 6.86
CA ASP A 176 20.36 -23.08 7.13
C ASP A 176 19.97 -22.34 5.84
N ALA A 177 20.90 -22.23 4.89
CA ALA A 177 20.64 -21.58 3.61
C ALA A 177 19.53 -22.30 2.81
N GLU A 178 19.55 -23.63 2.74
CA GLU A 178 18.51 -24.39 2.05
C GLU A 178 17.14 -24.26 2.73
N LEU A 179 17.10 -24.23 4.06
CA LEU A 179 15.87 -24.00 4.83
C LEU A 179 15.23 -22.66 4.46
N TYR A 180 15.98 -21.56 4.50
CA TYR A 180 15.46 -20.24 4.16
C TYR A 180 14.99 -20.15 2.70
N LEU A 181 15.73 -20.75 1.77
CA LEU A 181 15.34 -20.79 0.36
C LEU A 181 14.07 -21.63 0.14
N THR A 182 13.92 -22.74 0.84
CA THR A 182 12.72 -23.58 0.80
C THR A 182 11.52 -22.85 1.42
N VAL A 183 11.69 -22.13 2.53
CA VAL A 183 10.64 -21.26 3.09
C VAL A 183 10.24 -20.18 2.09
N ALA A 184 11.20 -19.46 1.50
CA ALA A 184 10.92 -18.41 0.51
C ALA A 184 10.15 -18.92 -0.72
N LEU A 185 10.52 -20.10 -1.23
CA LEU A 185 9.80 -20.74 -2.35
C LEU A 185 8.37 -21.16 -1.99
N ASN A 186 8.13 -21.55 -0.74
CA ASN A 186 6.79 -21.87 -0.25
C ASN A 186 5.95 -20.59 -0.07
N LEU A 187 6.52 -19.52 0.50
CA LEU A 187 5.85 -18.22 0.64
C LEU A 187 5.42 -17.66 -0.73
N LEU A 188 6.29 -17.77 -1.74
CA LEU A 188 5.99 -17.32 -3.10
C LEU A 188 4.80 -18.06 -3.75
N ARG A 189 4.47 -19.25 -3.26
CA ARG A 189 3.30 -20.04 -3.70
C ARG A 189 2.06 -19.84 -2.80
N GLY A 190 2.12 -18.93 -1.84
CA GLY A 190 1.02 -18.62 -0.92
C GLY A 190 0.97 -19.47 0.34
N ALA A 191 1.99 -20.29 0.62
CA ALA A 191 2.10 -20.94 1.92
C ALA A 191 2.34 -19.90 3.03
N GLY A 192 1.88 -20.16 4.26
CA GLY A 192 1.98 -19.21 5.38
C GLY A 192 0.92 -18.11 5.38
N GLY A 193 0.00 -18.07 4.41
CA GLY A 193 -1.09 -17.10 4.39
C GLY A 193 -2.07 -17.26 5.57
N PRO A 194 -2.58 -16.16 6.15
CA PRO A 194 -3.54 -16.18 7.26
C PRO A 194 -4.83 -16.94 6.96
N GLU A 195 -5.47 -17.47 8.00
CA GLU A 195 -6.75 -18.19 7.86
C GLU A 195 -7.89 -17.25 7.44
N GLY A 196 -8.72 -17.72 6.51
CA GLY A 196 -9.90 -16.99 6.06
C GLY A 196 -9.62 -15.84 5.09
N GLU A 197 -8.36 -15.60 4.71
CA GLU A 197 -7.99 -14.55 3.76
C GLU A 197 -7.95 -15.08 2.32
N PRO A 198 -8.93 -14.74 1.46
CA PRO A 198 -9.03 -15.30 0.12
C PRO A 198 -7.90 -14.82 -0.81
N TYR A 199 -7.25 -13.70 -0.49
CA TYR A 199 -6.13 -13.14 -1.26
C TYR A 199 -4.90 -14.06 -1.31
N PHE A 200 -4.68 -14.88 -0.29
CA PHE A 200 -3.51 -15.78 -0.20
C PHE A 200 -3.81 -17.20 -0.70
N GLY A 201 -4.96 -17.43 -1.35
CA GLY A 201 -5.29 -18.72 -1.94
C GLY A 201 -5.62 -19.84 -0.94
N GLY A 202 -5.83 -19.50 0.34
CA GLY A 202 -6.31 -20.45 1.36
C GLY A 202 -5.36 -21.62 1.60
N TRP A 203 -4.16 -21.34 2.13
CA TRP A 203 -3.16 -22.38 2.42
C TRP A 203 -3.71 -23.47 3.36
N ASN A 204 -3.51 -24.74 2.97
CA ASN A 204 -4.02 -25.92 3.68
C ASN A 204 -3.10 -26.44 4.81
N GLY A 205 -2.07 -25.66 5.16
CA GLY A 205 -1.11 -26.03 6.20
C GLY A 205 -0.11 -27.11 5.81
N LYS A 206 0.10 -27.37 4.51
CA LYS A 206 1.08 -28.36 4.01
C LYS A 206 2.17 -27.69 3.19
N ILE A 207 3.38 -28.24 3.26
CA ILE A 207 4.49 -27.78 2.41
C ILE A 207 4.13 -28.01 0.93
N GLN A 208 4.40 -27.03 0.09
CA GLN A 208 4.14 -27.06 -1.35
C GLN A 208 5.42 -27.26 -2.17
N VAL A 209 6.57 -26.90 -1.60
CA VAL A 209 7.91 -27.12 -2.14
C VAL A 209 8.73 -27.87 -1.11
N VAL A 210 9.05 -29.12 -1.43
CA VAL A 210 9.85 -30.03 -0.57
C VAL A 210 11.30 -29.56 -0.52
N SER A 211 11.92 -29.67 0.66
CA SER A 211 13.33 -29.42 0.91
C SER A 211 14.20 -30.47 0.22
N ALA A 212 15.29 -30.01 -0.40
CA ALA A 212 16.28 -30.89 -1.04
C ALA A 212 17.20 -31.57 -0.01
N LEU A 213 17.30 -31.03 1.21
CA LEU A 213 18.13 -31.55 2.30
C LEU A 213 17.30 -32.12 3.46
N GLY A 214 16.01 -32.38 3.25
CA GLY A 214 15.14 -33.07 4.21
C GLY A 214 14.66 -32.22 5.40
N GLN A 215 14.53 -30.90 5.21
CA GLN A 215 14.13 -29.93 6.25
C GLN A 215 12.64 -29.53 6.20
N ASP A 216 11.77 -30.42 5.73
CA ASP A 216 10.35 -30.10 5.54
C ASP A 216 9.64 -29.71 6.84
N ASP A 217 9.91 -30.42 7.93
CA ASP A 217 9.30 -30.15 9.25
C ASP A 217 9.73 -28.78 9.80
N ALA A 218 11.02 -28.44 9.64
CA ALA A 218 11.54 -27.14 10.04
C ALA A 218 10.94 -26.02 9.19
N ALA A 219 10.86 -26.20 7.86
CA ALA A 219 10.25 -25.23 6.97
C ALA A 219 8.76 -25.02 7.29
N LEU A 220 8.03 -26.11 7.56
CA LEU A 220 6.62 -26.04 7.95
C LEU A 220 6.44 -25.29 9.28
N ALA A 221 7.29 -25.52 10.27
CA ALA A 221 7.26 -24.79 11.53
C ALA A 221 7.45 -23.28 11.30
N VAL A 222 8.38 -22.87 10.44
CA VAL A 222 8.55 -21.45 10.09
C VAL A 222 7.30 -20.88 9.42
N LEU A 223 6.73 -21.58 8.45
CA LEU A 223 5.52 -21.13 7.73
C LEU A 223 4.30 -21.02 8.67
N MET A 224 4.16 -21.92 9.64
CA MET A 224 3.11 -21.85 10.65
C MET A 224 3.29 -20.65 11.59
N ARG A 225 4.53 -20.30 11.94
CA ARG A 225 4.80 -19.06 12.70
C ARG A 225 4.46 -17.81 11.88
N VAL A 226 4.85 -17.77 10.60
CA VAL A 226 4.48 -16.66 9.69
C VAL A 226 2.96 -16.50 9.63
N ARG A 227 2.22 -17.62 9.56
CA ARG A 227 0.76 -17.62 9.56
C ARG A 227 0.13 -17.08 10.84
N ALA A 228 0.78 -17.28 11.98
CA ALA A 228 0.31 -16.77 13.26
C ALA A 228 0.38 -15.24 13.35
N LEU A 229 1.16 -14.58 12.47
CA LEU A 229 1.40 -13.13 12.47
C LEU A 229 1.89 -12.60 13.82
N GLU A 230 2.47 -13.48 14.65
CA GLU A 230 3.08 -13.11 15.91
C GLU A 230 4.43 -12.45 15.61
N LEU A 231 4.58 -11.20 16.05
CA LEU A 231 5.88 -10.54 16.07
C LEU A 231 6.76 -11.27 17.09
N GLU A 232 7.92 -11.76 16.68
CA GLU A 232 8.94 -12.23 17.62
C GLU A 232 9.46 -11.03 18.40
N GLN A 233 8.81 -10.72 19.51
CA GLN A 233 9.27 -9.67 20.42
C GLN A 233 10.49 -10.18 21.17
N ALA A 234 11.61 -9.47 21.02
CA ALA A 234 12.77 -9.67 21.88
C ALA A 234 12.37 -9.51 23.36
N PRO A 235 13.09 -10.13 24.32
CA PRO A 235 12.76 -10.01 25.73
C PRO A 235 12.62 -8.54 26.14
N ALA A 236 11.57 -8.25 26.91
CA ALA A 236 11.21 -6.89 27.31
C ALA A 236 12.42 -6.15 27.87
N THR A 237 12.83 -5.09 27.18
CA THR A 237 13.97 -4.28 27.60
C THR A 237 13.44 -3.16 28.48
N SER A 238 14.11 -2.86 29.60
CA SER A 238 13.71 -1.78 30.50
C SER A 238 13.98 -0.43 29.84
N LEU A 239 12.93 0.27 29.45
CA LEU A 239 12.97 1.65 28.94
C LEU A 239 12.15 2.52 29.89
N TYR A 240 12.78 3.56 30.46
CA TYR A 240 12.16 4.50 31.42
C TYR A 240 11.53 3.85 32.66
N GLY A 241 12.15 2.80 33.20
CA GLY A 241 11.69 2.16 34.44
C GLY A 241 10.44 1.29 34.29
N GLY A 242 9.96 1.07 33.05
CA GLY A 242 8.91 0.11 32.73
C GLY A 242 9.41 -0.97 31.78
N LEU A 243 8.91 -2.20 31.95
CA LEU A 243 9.14 -3.29 31.00
C LEU A 243 8.20 -3.10 29.80
N ARG A 244 8.76 -2.99 28.60
CA ARG A 244 7.99 -3.04 27.36
C ARG A 244 8.60 -4.08 26.43
N ALA A 245 7.72 -4.88 25.82
CA ALA A 245 8.11 -5.78 24.76
C ALA A 245 8.37 -4.95 23.49
N VAL A 246 9.51 -5.19 22.86
CA VAL A 246 9.93 -4.51 21.63
C VAL A 246 9.14 -5.09 20.46
#